data_AF-A0A7Y4WXS0-F1
#
_entry.id   AF-A0A7Y4WXS0-F1
#
_cell.length_a   1.000
_cell.length_b   1.000
_cell.length_c   1.000
_cell.angle_alpha   90.00
_cell.angle_beta   90.00
_cell.angle_gamma   90.00
#
_symmetry.space_group_name_H-M   'P 1'
#
loop_
_entity.id
_entity.type
_entity.pdbx_description
1 polymer ?
#
loop_
_entity_poly.entity_id
_entity_poly.type
_entity_poly.pdbx_seq_one_letter_code
_entity_poly.pdbx_strand_id
1 'polypeptide(L)'
;MWLFKKQKKKAEAGNGVSDKVAGKIAKAGIAVQNKFAKGMDKLFAGMNTKRLKLYLIIFCICCGGYSIYLFTDAIVSPDAKSKALQIDKASIPKHFEDTGDDIMATDNSVDEETFHQIQQFKKYLDSLKQSKSYLYDSIITARPFLMDTVLMLEQIYYSQKQK
;
A
#
# COMPACT_ATOMS: atom_id res chain seq x y z
N MET A 1 11.76 37.32 -32.02
CA MET A 1 11.24 35.93 -32.10
C MET A 1 11.08 35.42 -30.68
N TRP A 2 9.84 35.32 -30.20
CA TRP A 2 9.50 35.02 -28.80
C TRP A 2 8.59 33.78 -28.82
N LEU A 3 9.09 32.64 -28.31
CA LEU A 3 8.35 31.36 -28.30
C LEU A 3 8.43 30.74 -26.90
N PHE A 4 7.72 31.32 -25.94
CA PHE A 4 7.36 30.63 -24.70
C PHE A 4 5.97 30.02 -24.85
N LYS A 5 5.95 28.77 -25.31
CA LYS A 5 4.74 27.93 -25.42
C LYS A 5 4.33 27.49 -24.01
N LYS A 6 3.40 28.22 -23.37
CA LYS A 6 2.76 27.79 -22.12
C LYS A 6 2.01 26.47 -22.36
N GLN A 7 2.52 25.37 -21.83
CA GLN A 7 1.77 24.13 -21.73
C GLN A 7 0.66 24.28 -20.68
N LYS A 8 -0.60 24.14 -21.12
CA LYS A 8 -1.77 24.03 -20.24
C LYS A 8 -1.76 22.62 -19.63
N LYS A 9 -1.71 22.53 -18.30
CA LYS A 9 -1.92 21.29 -17.56
C LYS A 9 -3.34 20.78 -17.85
N LYS A 10 -3.45 19.56 -18.39
CA LYS A 10 -4.69 18.77 -18.47
C LYS A 10 -5.15 18.51 -17.03
N ALA A 11 -6.30 19.06 -16.64
CA ALA A 11 -7.01 18.61 -15.45
C ALA A 11 -7.77 17.34 -15.84
N GLU A 12 -7.33 16.20 -15.31
CA GLU A 12 -8.00 14.92 -15.48
C GLU A 12 -9.28 14.93 -14.64
N ALA A 13 -10.40 14.60 -15.28
CA ALA A 13 -11.70 14.51 -14.68
C ALA A 13 -11.77 13.28 -13.76
N GLY A 14 -11.61 13.49 -12.45
CA GLY A 14 -11.89 12.51 -11.41
C GLY A 14 -12.99 13.03 -10.48
N ASN A 15 -14.09 12.26 -10.35
CA ASN A 15 -15.22 12.42 -9.43
C ASN A 15 -15.29 13.75 -8.63
N GLY A 16 -16.18 14.67 -9.04
CA GLY A 16 -16.35 16.00 -8.45
C GLY A 16 -16.70 16.07 -6.95
N VAL A 17 -16.91 14.93 -6.27
CA VAL A 17 -17.01 14.81 -4.81
C VAL A 17 -15.63 14.74 -4.14
N SER A 18 -14.67 14.02 -4.75
CA SER A 18 -13.28 13.90 -4.27
C SER A 18 -12.55 15.25 -4.36
N ASP A 19 -12.67 15.95 -5.48
CA ASP A 19 -12.07 17.28 -5.68
C ASP A 19 -12.57 18.32 -4.67
N LYS A 20 -13.85 18.23 -4.29
CA LYS A 20 -14.50 19.14 -3.33
C LYS A 20 -14.07 18.86 -1.89
N VAL A 21 -13.81 17.60 -1.55
CA VAL A 21 -13.32 17.18 -0.24
C VAL A 21 -11.81 17.42 -0.13
N ALA A 22 -11.03 17.08 -1.16
CA ALA A 22 -9.61 17.38 -1.26
C ALA A 22 -9.35 18.89 -1.18
N GLY A 23 -10.16 19.71 -1.87
CA GLY A 23 -10.09 21.16 -1.76
C GLY A 23 -10.41 21.70 -0.37
N LYS A 24 -11.27 21.04 0.41
CA LYS A 24 -11.56 21.41 1.81
C LYS A 24 -10.45 20.98 2.77
N ILE A 25 -9.90 19.78 2.60
CA ILE A 25 -8.80 19.25 3.43
C ILE A 25 -7.52 20.05 3.16
N ALA A 26 -7.22 20.36 1.90
CA ALA A 26 -6.09 21.23 1.54
C ALA A 26 -6.25 22.63 2.17
N LYS A 27 -7.44 23.23 2.13
CA LYS A 27 -7.71 24.52 2.78
C LYS A 27 -7.59 24.44 4.31
N ALA A 28 -8.07 23.36 4.93
CA ALA A 28 -7.92 23.15 6.37
C ALA A 28 -6.45 22.96 6.76
N GLY A 29 -5.69 22.17 6.01
CA GLY A 29 -4.25 21.99 6.20
C GLY A 29 -3.48 23.31 6.06
N ILE A 30 -3.78 24.10 5.03
CA ILE A 30 -3.18 25.43 4.84
C ILE A 30 -3.57 26.39 5.98
N ALA A 31 -4.80 26.34 6.48
CA ALA A 31 -5.22 27.15 7.62
C ALA A 31 -4.48 26.78 8.91
N VAL A 32 -4.27 25.48 9.15
CA VAL A 32 -3.49 24.97 10.29
C VAL A 32 -2.02 25.38 10.15
N GLN A 33 -1.43 25.21 8.97
CA GLN A 33 -0.05 25.64 8.68
C GLN A 33 0.12 27.15 8.87
N ASN A 34 -0.80 27.96 8.36
CA ASN A 34 -0.77 29.41 8.54
C ASN A 34 -0.94 29.84 10.00
N LYS A 35 -1.76 29.12 10.77
CA LYS A 35 -1.94 29.38 12.21
C LYS A 35 -0.69 28.99 13.00
N PHE A 36 -0.06 27.89 12.64
CA PHE A 36 1.20 27.44 13.22
C PHE A 36 2.34 28.41 12.88
N ALA A 37 2.46 28.83 11.61
CA ALA A 37 3.42 29.81 11.16
C ALA A 37 3.27 31.13 11.91
N LYS A 38 2.04 31.66 12.03
CA LYS A 38 1.77 32.88 12.82
C LYS A 38 2.06 32.70 14.32
N GLY A 39 1.82 31.51 14.87
CA GLY A 39 2.14 31.19 16.25
C GLY A 39 3.65 31.18 16.52
N MET A 40 4.41 30.51 15.66
CA MET A 40 5.87 30.52 15.69
C MET A 40 6.41 31.93 15.48
N ASP A 41 5.91 32.65 14.48
CA ASP A 41 6.36 34.01 14.18
C ASP A 41 6.12 34.94 15.37
N LYS A 42 4.98 34.81 16.07
CA LYS A 42 4.73 35.57 17.32
C LYS A 42 5.67 35.17 18.47
N LEU A 43 6.00 33.89 18.60
CA LEU A 43 6.94 33.41 19.62
C LEU A 43 8.39 33.85 19.33
N PHE A 44 8.77 33.95 18.06
CA PHE A 44 10.11 34.34 17.64
C PHE A 44 10.29 35.85 17.44
N ALA A 45 9.23 36.59 17.08
CA ALA A 45 9.29 38.03 16.84
C ALA A 45 9.62 38.85 18.10
N GLY A 46 9.28 38.34 19.29
CA GLY A 46 9.61 39.00 20.57
C GLY A 46 10.99 38.66 21.12
N MET A 47 11.77 37.79 20.46
CA MET A 47 12.95 37.18 21.04
C MET A 47 14.25 37.81 20.53
N ASN A 48 15.14 38.19 21.46
CA ASN A 48 16.45 38.74 21.11
C ASN A 48 17.26 37.74 20.24
N THR A 49 17.90 38.21 19.17
CA THR A 49 18.60 37.39 18.15
C THR A 49 19.68 36.48 18.75
N LYS A 50 20.28 36.87 19.89
CA LYS A 50 21.23 36.04 20.64
C LYS A 50 20.56 34.83 21.29
N ARG A 51 19.35 35.00 21.83
CA ARG A 51 18.55 33.90 22.41
C ARG A 51 17.99 32.99 21.31
N LEU A 52 17.59 33.56 20.18
CA LEU A 52 17.15 32.77 19.01
C LEU A 52 18.26 31.82 18.51
N LYS A 53 19.50 32.32 18.38
CA LYS A 53 20.66 31.48 18.01
C LYS A 53 20.93 30.39 19.05
N LEU A 54 20.81 30.71 20.34
CA LEU A 54 20.96 29.73 21.42
C LEU A 54 19.89 28.62 21.34
N TYR A 55 18.62 28.99 21.15
CA TYR A 55 17.54 28.02 20.96
C TYR A 55 17.75 27.14 19.73
N LEU A 56 18.27 27.70 18.64
CA LEU A 56 18.58 26.93 17.44
C LEU A 56 19.70 25.91 17.67
N ILE A 57 20.76 26.28 18.40
CA ILE A 57 21.84 25.37 18.76
C ILE A 57 21.32 24.24 19.65
N ILE A 58 20.55 24.59 20.70
CA ILE A 58 19.94 23.59 21.60
C ILE A 58 19.02 22.66 20.81
N PHE A 59 18.18 23.21 19.93
CA PHE A 59 17.28 22.43 19.08
C PHE A 59 18.05 21.47 18.16
N CYS A 60 19.14 21.92 17.53
CA CYS A 60 19.99 21.05 16.70
C CYS A 60 20.63 19.92 17.51
N ILE A 61 21.12 20.20 18.73
CA ILE A 61 21.71 19.17 19.58
C ILE A 61 20.65 18.18 20.06
N CYS A 62 19.48 18.65 20.49
CA CYS A 62 18.39 17.77 20.90
C CYS A 62 17.86 16.93 19.75
N CYS A 63 17.57 17.53 18.59
CA CYS A 63 17.02 16.84 17.43
C CYS A 63 18.06 15.90 16.78
N GLY A 64 19.30 16.36 16.64
CA GLY A 64 20.41 15.56 16.13
C GLY A 64 20.79 14.42 17.08
N GLY A 65 20.90 14.71 18.39
CA GLY A 65 21.16 13.71 19.41
C GLY A 65 20.06 12.66 19.50
N TYR A 66 18.79 13.09 19.45
CA TYR A 66 17.65 12.16 19.44
C TYR A 66 17.62 11.29 18.18
N SER A 67 17.95 11.86 17.01
CA SER A 67 18.05 11.09 15.76
C SER A 67 19.13 10.02 15.85
N ILE A 68 20.34 10.39 16.28
CA ILE A 68 21.45 9.45 16.46
C ILE A 68 21.08 8.38 17.50
N TYR A 69 20.44 8.76 18.60
CA TYR A 69 19.94 7.84 19.62
C TYR A 69 18.98 6.81 19.03
N LEU A 70 18.00 7.24 18.23
CA LEU A 70 17.07 6.33 17.54
C LEU A 70 17.78 5.41 16.54
N PHE A 71 18.78 5.90 15.82
CA PHE A 71 19.58 5.06 14.91
C PHE A 71 20.35 3.99 15.67
N THR A 72 21.00 4.36 16.79
CA THR A 72 21.72 3.39 17.62
C THR A 72 20.78 2.39 18.26
N ASP A 73 19.63 2.84 18.76
CA ASP A 73 18.63 1.98 19.40
C ASP A 73 18.02 0.99 18.38
N ALA A 74 17.76 1.45 17.16
CA ALA A 74 17.24 0.61 16.07
C ALA A 74 18.24 -0.43 15.55
N ILE A 75 19.55 -0.13 15.60
CA ILE A 75 20.60 -1.04 15.12
C ILE A 75 21.05 -2.02 16.23
N VAL A 76 21.13 -1.56 17.48
CA VAL A 76 21.66 -2.34 18.61
C VAL A 76 20.59 -3.23 19.25
N SER A 77 19.30 -2.86 19.16
CA SER A 77 18.21 -3.59 19.79
C SER A 77 17.22 -4.15 18.74
N PRO A 78 17.53 -5.24 18.02
CA PRO A 78 16.60 -5.84 17.06
C PRO A 78 15.32 -6.41 17.69
N ASP A 79 15.25 -6.55 19.02
CA ASP A 79 14.11 -7.13 19.76
C ASP A 79 13.32 -6.13 20.63
N ALA A 80 13.78 -4.89 20.76
CA ALA A 80 13.10 -3.89 21.59
C ALA A 80 12.00 -3.17 20.80
N LYS A 81 10.93 -3.88 20.45
CA LYS A 81 9.57 -3.37 20.15
C LYS A 81 9.51 -1.87 19.83
N SER A 82 10.04 -1.46 18.67
CA SER A 82 10.00 -0.08 18.21
C SER A 82 8.59 0.28 17.72
N LYS A 83 7.68 0.49 18.69
CA LYS A 83 6.36 1.09 18.48
C LYS A 83 6.42 2.57 18.05
N ALA A 84 7.60 3.18 17.95
CA ALA A 84 7.76 4.61 17.63
C ALA A 84 7.81 4.92 16.13
N LEU A 85 8.16 3.93 15.29
CA LEU A 85 8.09 4.00 13.83
C LEU A 85 7.40 2.75 13.29
N GLN A 86 6.16 2.51 13.76
CA GLN A 86 5.23 1.86 12.86
C GLN A 86 4.99 2.86 11.75
N ILE A 87 5.70 2.70 10.64
CA ILE A 87 5.19 3.08 9.33
C ILE A 87 3.83 2.40 9.29
N ASP A 88 2.80 3.16 9.64
CA ASP A 88 1.42 2.71 9.52
C ASP A 88 1.27 2.53 8.02
N LYS A 89 1.47 1.29 7.56
CA LYS A 89 1.10 0.91 6.19
C LYS A 89 -0.32 1.42 6.08
N ALA A 90 -0.52 2.41 5.22
CA ALA A 90 -1.83 2.97 4.95
C ALA A 90 -2.82 1.80 4.96
N SER A 91 -3.87 1.89 5.77
CA SER A 91 -4.86 0.83 5.88
C SER A 91 -5.54 0.69 4.53
N ILE A 92 -4.88 -0.06 3.65
CA ILE A 92 -5.45 -0.61 2.45
C ILE A 92 -6.39 -1.66 3.03
N PRO A 93 -7.71 -1.51 2.85
CA PRO A 93 -8.64 -2.53 3.29
C PRO A 93 -8.15 -3.87 2.72
N LYS A 94 -8.14 -4.91 3.56
CA LYS A 94 -7.65 -6.28 3.29
C LYS A 94 -8.24 -6.97 2.04
N HIS A 95 -9.02 -6.24 1.23
CA HIS A 95 -9.71 -6.68 0.04
C HIS A 95 -9.56 -5.73 -1.16
N PHE A 96 -8.59 -4.78 -1.16
CA PHE A 96 -8.37 -3.90 -2.33
C PHE A 96 -7.24 -4.37 -3.26
N GLU A 97 -6.40 -5.32 -2.85
CA GLU A 97 -5.34 -5.90 -3.68
C GLU A 97 -5.68 -7.31 -4.19
N ASP A 98 -6.96 -7.67 -4.22
CA ASP A 98 -7.44 -8.82 -5.01
C ASP A 98 -7.75 -8.38 -6.46
N THR A 99 -7.02 -7.38 -6.95
CA THR A 99 -7.00 -6.95 -8.34
C THR A 99 -5.55 -6.92 -8.81
N GLY A 100 -5.06 -8.11 -9.14
CA GLY A 100 -4.29 -8.32 -10.36
C GLY A 100 -2.79 -8.00 -10.41
N ASP A 101 -2.22 -7.25 -9.45
CA ASP A 101 -0.88 -6.67 -9.70
C ASP A 101 0.29 -7.31 -8.92
N ASP A 102 0.06 -7.95 -7.77
CA ASP A 102 1.13 -8.61 -6.99
C ASP A 102 1.45 -10.05 -7.43
N ILE A 103 0.63 -10.64 -8.31
CA ILE A 103 0.93 -11.93 -8.97
C ILE A 103 1.87 -11.73 -10.17
N MET A 104 2.17 -10.49 -10.57
CA MET A 104 3.01 -10.24 -11.74
C MET A 104 4.52 -10.21 -11.43
N ALA A 105 4.93 -10.21 -10.16
CA ALA A 105 6.34 -10.05 -9.77
C ALA A 105 6.98 -11.30 -9.13
N THR A 106 6.19 -12.24 -8.61
CA THR A 106 6.71 -13.55 -8.18
C THR A 106 6.33 -14.55 -9.25
N ASP A 107 7.29 -14.85 -10.12
CA ASP A 107 7.38 -16.09 -10.88
C ASP A 107 6.00 -16.69 -11.23
N ASN A 108 5.42 -16.22 -12.34
CA ASN A 108 4.24 -16.82 -12.95
C ASN A 108 4.58 -18.20 -13.52
N SER A 109 5.22 -19.06 -12.73
CA SER A 109 5.39 -20.48 -12.95
C SER A 109 4.50 -21.20 -11.92
N VAL A 110 3.58 -22.01 -12.42
CA VAL A 110 2.83 -22.93 -11.59
C VAL A 110 3.83 -24.03 -11.24
N ASP A 111 4.26 -24.05 -9.98
CA ASP A 111 5.15 -25.09 -9.48
C ASP A 111 4.52 -26.49 -9.68
N GLU A 112 5.36 -27.49 -9.93
CA GLU A 112 4.89 -28.85 -10.25
C GLU A 112 4.12 -29.48 -9.09
N GLU A 113 4.43 -29.12 -7.84
CA GLU A 113 3.65 -29.52 -6.66
C GLU A 113 2.23 -28.93 -6.69
N THR A 114 2.11 -27.65 -7.04
CA THR A 114 0.82 -26.95 -7.13
C THR A 114 -0.04 -27.53 -8.25
N PHE A 115 0.57 -27.85 -9.40
CA PHE A 115 -0.12 -28.54 -10.49
C PHE A 115 -0.66 -29.92 -10.07
N HIS A 116 0.13 -30.70 -9.33
CA HIS A 116 -0.33 -31.98 -8.79
C HIS A 116 -1.51 -31.84 -7.83
N GLN A 117 -1.51 -30.83 -6.97
CA GLN A 117 -2.64 -30.55 -6.07
C GLN A 117 -3.92 -30.22 -6.85
N ILE A 118 -3.82 -29.38 -7.89
CA ILE A 118 -4.94 -29.04 -8.78
C ILE A 118 -5.47 -30.29 -9.49
N GLN A 119 -4.59 -31.16 -9.97
CA GLN A 119 -4.98 -32.41 -10.63
C GLN A 119 -5.69 -33.39 -9.67
N GLN A 120 -5.20 -33.50 -8.43
CA GLN A 120 -5.86 -34.30 -7.39
C GLN A 120 -7.24 -33.74 -7.04
N PHE A 121 -7.36 -32.43 -6.93
CA PHE A 121 -8.62 -31.77 -6.68
C PHE A 121 -9.65 -32.01 -7.78
N LYS A 122 -9.24 -31.92 -9.05
CA LYS A 122 -10.09 -32.25 -10.21
C LYS A 122 -10.58 -33.70 -10.14
N LYS A 123 -9.69 -34.66 -9.89
CA LYS A 123 -10.06 -36.08 -9.72
C LYS A 123 -11.03 -36.30 -8.56
N TYR A 124 -10.86 -35.56 -7.47
CA TYR A 124 -11.76 -35.60 -6.32
C TYR A 124 -13.16 -35.08 -6.70
N LEU A 125 -13.25 -33.97 -7.43
CA LEU A 125 -14.53 -33.45 -7.91
C LEU A 125 -15.22 -34.40 -8.90
N ASP A 126 -14.48 -35.04 -9.80
CA ASP A 126 -15.02 -36.02 -10.74
C ASP A 126 -15.52 -37.28 -10.01
N SER A 127 -14.78 -37.75 -9.00
CA SER A 127 -15.20 -38.85 -8.13
C SER A 127 -16.45 -38.49 -7.31
N LEU A 128 -16.53 -37.26 -6.81
CA LEU A 128 -17.73 -36.74 -6.13
C LEU A 128 -18.94 -36.69 -7.07
N LYS A 129 -18.75 -36.26 -8.31
CA LYS A 129 -19.82 -36.22 -9.32
C LYS A 129 -20.39 -37.62 -9.57
N GLN A 130 -19.55 -38.64 -9.61
CA GLN A 130 -19.97 -40.02 -9.86
C GLN A 130 -20.55 -40.73 -8.62
N SER A 131 -19.98 -40.48 -7.43
CA SER A 131 -20.36 -41.20 -6.20
C SER A 131 -21.43 -40.47 -5.37
N LYS A 132 -21.39 -39.14 -5.32
CA LYS A 132 -22.17 -38.28 -4.42
C LYS A 132 -22.55 -36.97 -5.10
N SER A 133 -23.40 -37.04 -6.13
CA SER A 133 -23.84 -35.87 -6.92
C SER A 133 -24.40 -34.72 -6.05
N TYR A 134 -25.09 -35.02 -4.95
CA TYR A 134 -25.61 -33.99 -4.05
C TYR A 134 -24.53 -33.10 -3.40
N LEU A 135 -23.36 -33.68 -3.09
CA LEU A 135 -22.23 -32.90 -2.56
C LEU A 135 -21.58 -32.07 -3.67
N TYR A 136 -21.45 -32.65 -4.86
CA TYR A 136 -20.95 -31.93 -6.03
C TYR A 136 -21.81 -30.69 -6.33
N ASP A 137 -23.13 -30.86 -6.39
CA ASP A 137 -24.06 -29.76 -6.66
C ASP A 137 -24.01 -28.69 -5.55
N SER A 138 -23.84 -29.08 -4.29
CA SER A 138 -23.64 -28.15 -3.17
C SER A 138 -22.36 -27.32 -3.31
N ILE A 139 -21.26 -27.94 -3.78
CA ILE A 139 -19.96 -27.26 -3.97
C ILE A 139 -20.03 -26.28 -5.14
N ILE A 140 -20.59 -26.71 -6.28
CA ILE A 140 -20.74 -25.85 -7.47
C ILE A 140 -21.67 -24.67 -7.19
N THR A 141 -22.76 -24.89 -6.44
CA THR A 141 -23.66 -23.80 -6.05
C THR A 141 -22.99 -22.78 -5.12
N ALA A 142 -22.13 -23.24 -4.19
CA ALA A 142 -21.40 -22.36 -3.28
C ALA A 142 -20.26 -21.58 -3.96
N ARG A 143 -19.74 -22.08 -5.09
CA ARG A 143 -18.62 -21.50 -5.84
C ARG A 143 -18.84 -21.66 -7.36
N PRO A 144 -19.63 -20.78 -7.99
CA PRO A 144 -20.10 -20.94 -9.37
C PRO A 144 -19.05 -20.82 -10.49
N PHE A 145 -17.75 -20.71 -10.22
CA PHE A 145 -16.68 -20.63 -11.25
C PHE A 145 -15.48 -21.54 -10.96
N LEU A 146 -15.62 -22.44 -9.99
CA LEU A 146 -14.53 -23.29 -9.51
C LEU A 146 -13.92 -24.15 -10.62
N MET A 147 -14.76 -24.74 -11.48
CA MET A 147 -14.29 -25.60 -12.56
C MET A 147 -13.50 -24.82 -13.62
N ASP A 148 -13.97 -23.61 -13.95
CA ASP A 148 -13.30 -22.75 -14.94
C ASP A 148 -11.93 -22.30 -14.45
N THR A 149 -11.81 -21.98 -13.15
CA THR A 149 -10.51 -21.64 -12.55
C THR A 149 -9.52 -22.81 -12.57
N VAL A 150 -9.99 -24.03 -12.34
CA VAL A 150 -9.14 -25.24 -12.40
C VAL A 150 -8.63 -25.47 -13.82
N LEU A 151 -9.48 -25.32 -14.83
CA LEU A 151 -9.10 -25.45 -16.24
C LEU A 151 -8.12 -24.35 -16.67
N MET A 152 -8.34 -23.11 -16.22
CA MET A 152 -7.45 -21.99 -16.49
C MET A 152 -6.04 -22.24 -15.92
N LEU A 153 -5.94 -22.76 -14.69
CA LEU A 153 -4.65 -23.08 -14.08
C LEU A 153 -3.92 -24.23 -14.80
N GLU A 154 -4.65 -25.27 -15.25
CA GLU A 154 -4.07 -26.32 -16.09
C GLU A 154 -3.49 -25.75 -17.40
N GLN A 155 -4.23 -24.85 -18.06
CA GLN A 155 -3.78 -24.22 -19.30
C GLN A 155 -2.55 -23.34 -19.10
N ILE A 156 -2.49 -22.60 -17.99
CA ILE A 156 -1.34 -21.76 -17.63
C ILE A 156 -0.08 -22.63 -17.45
N TYR A 157 -0.19 -23.77 -16.73
CA TYR A 157 0.93 -24.71 -16.56
C TYR A 157 1.43 -25.27 -17.89
N TYR A 158 0.53 -25.73 -18.77
CA TYR A 158 0.93 -26.23 -20.09
C TYR A 158 1.57 -25.16 -20.96
N SER A 159 1.09 -23.92 -20.89
CA SER A 159 1.67 -22.79 -21.63
C SER A 159 3.07 -22.42 -21.14
N GLN A 160 3.37 -22.65 -19.87
CA GLN A 160 4.71 -22.42 -19.31
C GLN A 160 5.70 -23.52 -19.74
N LYS A 161 5.26 -24.78 -19.79
CA LYS A 161 6.10 -25.93 -20.18
C LYS A 161 6.41 -25.99 -21.69
N GLN A 162 5.64 -25.29 -22.52
CA GLN A 162 5.85 -25.19 -23.97
C GLN A 162 6.78 -24.04 -24.40
N LYS A 163 7.15 -23.15 -23.47
CA LYS A 163 8.17 -22.12 -23.69
C LYS A 163 9.57 -22.68 -23.47
#